data_AF-A0A4V1TK38-F1
#
_entry.id   AF-A0A4V1TK38-F1
#
_cell.length_a   1.000
_cell.length_b   1.000
_cell.length_c   1.000
_cell.angle_alpha   90.00
_cell.angle_beta   90.00
_cell.angle_gamma   90.00
#
_symmetry.space_group_name_H-M   'P 1'
#
loop_
_entity.id
_entity.type
_entity.pdbx_description
1 polymer ?
#
loop_
_entity_poly.entity_id
_entity_poly.type
_entity_poly.pdbx_seq_one_letter_code
_entity_poly.pdbx_strand_id
1 'polypeptide(L)'
;MLVSLAACHDGLDSGPGSPPLPVCEQGDPSPEPVVARTASEAWPARPTPLAPLTREELLRGCLRWSECQFAGREDLPGRVAFCIEAMLFSLERAIPDSLSVLALAGQPGNGQTAASETVEYFARCAAREQASCEEIIACLTPRPGWLYGQEDGCGASASRFEVTCQGEVAAVTLDCREPEERDCTRAGTTCDPASPTGCRDRPFTRCDPGESKADRCDGDVRLGCDGSGHVSYHDCARLEGGRCHTGPEGADCVFDPGMAPPCGSDPRGIGDPTCTPEGNLRLCIYGAQAEVPASLCV
;
A
#
# COMPACT_ATOMS: atom_id res chain seq x y z
N MET A 1 -15.05 38.72 41.89
CA MET A 1 -13.59 38.60 42.03
C MET A 1 -13.02 38.34 40.66
N LEU A 2 -12.51 39.40 40.03
CA LEU A 2 -11.86 39.41 38.70
C LEU A 2 -10.42 39.82 38.96
N VAL A 3 -9.47 38.91 38.73
CA VAL A 3 -8.04 39.23 38.84
C VAL A 3 -7.51 39.41 37.42
N SER A 4 -7.17 40.66 37.10
CA SER A 4 -6.34 41.01 35.95
C SER A 4 -4.92 40.48 36.19
N LEU A 5 -4.38 39.75 35.23
CA LEU A 5 -2.94 39.50 35.14
C LEU A 5 -2.37 40.42 34.08
N ALA A 6 -1.67 41.44 34.56
CA ALA A 6 -0.87 42.34 33.77
C ALA A 6 0.38 41.63 33.25
N ALA A 7 0.77 42.00 32.04
CA ALA A 7 1.98 41.58 31.36
C ALA A 7 3.23 41.97 32.15
N CYS A 8 4.17 41.02 32.27
CA CYS A 8 5.58 41.32 32.41
C CYS A 8 6.23 41.00 31.06
N HIS A 9 6.62 42.07 30.37
CA HIS A 9 7.45 42.04 29.19
C HIS A 9 8.84 42.47 29.68
N ASP A 10 9.77 41.54 29.83
CA ASP A 10 11.18 41.83 30.09
C ASP A 10 12.06 40.76 29.44
N GLY A 11 12.92 41.25 28.53
CA GLY A 11 14.24 40.74 28.19
C GLY A 11 14.44 39.23 28.03
N LEU A 12 14.17 38.71 26.83
CA LEU A 12 14.95 37.57 26.33
C LEU A 12 16.13 38.12 25.52
N ASP A 13 17.29 38.04 26.17
CA ASP A 13 18.62 38.14 25.59
C ASP A 13 18.69 37.43 24.23
N SER A 14 19.29 38.13 23.28
CA SER A 14 19.74 37.60 21.99
C SER A 14 20.80 36.52 22.23
N GLY A 15 20.36 35.29 22.45
CA GLY A 15 21.25 34.12 22.44
C GLY A 15 22.04 34.04 21.13
N PRO A 16 23.19 33.34 21.11
CA PRO A 16 24.00 33.17 19.90
C PRO A 16 23.09 32.69 18.77
N GLY A 17 23.06 33.47 17.69
CA GLY A 17 22.10 33.33 16.61
C GLY A 17 21.98 31.87 16.19
N SER A 18 20.74 31.36 16.21
CA SER A 18 20.44 30.05 15.62
C SER A 18 21.12 29.99 14.27
N PRO A 19 21.90 28.93 13.98
CA PRO A 19 22.52 28.80 12.68
C PRO A 19 21.44 28.98 11.60
N PRO A 20 21.74 29.68 10.49
CA PRO A 20 20.79 29.81 9.40
C PRO A 20 20.34 28.40 9.02
N LEU A 21 19.01 28.21 8.93
CA LEU A 21 18.46 26.95 8.43
C LEU A 21 19.14 26.65 7.09
N PRO A 22 19.55 25.40 6.83
CA PRO A 22 20.14 25.03 5.56
C PRO A 22 19.23 25.50 4.42
N VAL A 23 19.81 26.21 3.47
CA VAL A 23 19.09 26.68 2.28
C VAL A 23 18.87 25.46 1.40
N CYS A 24 17.67 24.87 1.48
CA CYS A 24 17.28 23.85 0.53
C CYS A 24 17.12 24.51 -0.85
N GLU A 25 17.95 24.10 -1.82
CA GLU A 25 17.80 24.53 -3.21
C GLU A 25 16.38 24.18 -3.71
N GLN A 26 15.79 25.07 -4.50
CA GLN A 26 14.51 24.79 -5.13
C GLN A 26 14.73 23.69 -6.16
N GLY A 27 14.12 22.52 -5.93
CA GLY A 27 13.91 21.55 -7.01
C GLY A 27 13.05 22.20 -8.10
N ASP A 28 13.35 21.87 -9.35
CA ASP A 28 12.52 22.29 -10.48
C ASP A 28 11.07 21.79 -10.28
N PRO A 29 10.05 22.54 -10.75
CA PRO A 29 8.68 22.08 -10.69
C PRO A 29 8.56 20.69 -11.35
N SER A 30 7.79 19.81 -10.72
CA SER A 30 7.58 18.45 -11.22
C SER A 30 7.14 18.52 -12.69
N PRO A 31 7.80 17.79 -13.62
CA PRO A 31 7.47 17.84 -15.04
C PRO A 31 5.99 17.53 -15.26
N GLU A 32 5.40 18.10 -16.32
CA GLU A 32 4.01 17.80 -16.65
C GLU A 32 3.83 16.28 -16.75
N PRO A 33 2.75 15.72 -16.15
CA PRO A 33 2.55 14.29 -16.12
C PRO A 33 2.44 13.74 -17.54
N VAL A 34 3.26 12.73 -17.82
CA VAL A 34 3.35 12.08 -19.12
C VAL A 34 2.02 11.39 -19.43
N VAL A 35 1.56 11.50 -20.69
CA VAL A 35 0.42 10.72 -21.17
C VAL A 35 0.88 9.29 -21.42
N ALA A 36 0.27 8.30 -20.76
CA ALA A 36 0.66 6.90 -20.86
C ALA A 36 -0.40 6.06 -21.60
N ARG A 37 0.02 5.34 -22.63
CA ARG A 37 -0.81 4.44 -23.45
C ARG A 37 -0.49 2.97 -23.21
N THR A 38 0.72 2.67 -22.75
CA THR A 38 1.16 1.32 -22.36
C THR A 38 1.52 1.24 -20.88
N ALA A 39 1.59 0.03 -20.35
CA ALA A 39 2.05 -0.26 -19.00
C ALA A 39 3.50 0.18 -18.82
N SER A 40 4.32 0.02 -19.86
CA SER A 40 5.71 0.47 -19.86
C SER A 40 5.87 1.99 -19.89
N GLU A 41 4.90 2.73 -20.43
CA GLU A 41 4.88 4.19 -20.36
C GLU A 41 4.35 4.68 -19.02
N ALA A 42 3.34 4.00 -18.48
CA ALA A 42 2.78 4.31 -17.17
C ALA A 42 3.81 4.04 -16.05
N TRP A 43 4.63 2.99 -16.18
CA TRP A 43 5.66 2.62 -15.21
C TRP A 43 6.96 2.13 -15.88
N PRO A 44 7.79 3.05 -16.42
CA PRO A 44 8.99 2.68 -17.18
C PRO A 44 10.05 1.94 -16.36
N ALA A 45 10.12 2.25 -15.07
CA ALA A 45 10.99 1.60 -14.10
C ALA A 45 10.22 0.58 -13.25
N ARG A 46 9.24 -0.13 -13.83
CA ARG A 46 8.50 -1.20 -13.14
C ARG A 46 9.51 -2.17 -12.50
N PRO A 47 9.46 -2.37 -11.18
CA PRO A 47 10.36 -3.29 -10.52
C PRO A 47 10.18 -4.71 -11.02
N THR A 48 11.20 -5.55 -10.82
CA THR A 48 11.05 -6.98 -11.08
C THR A 48 9.91 -7.50 -10.19
N PRO A 49 8.85 -8.10 -10.77
CA PRO A 49 7.73 -8.58 -9.98
C PRO A 49 8.22 -9.55 -8.92
N LEU A 50 7.75 -9.38 -7.68
CA LEU A 50 7.84 -10.45 -6.70
C LEU A 50 7.07 -11.66 -7.25
N ALA A 51 7.42 -12.87 -6.82
CA ALA A 51 6.59 -14.04 -7.11
C ALA A 51 5.14 -13.72 -6.71
N PRO A 52 4.14 -14.12 -7.51
CA PRO A 52 2.74 -13.90 -7.16
C PRO A 52 2.42 -14.46 -5.78
N LEU A 53 1.56 -13.77 -5.02
CA LEU A 53 1.12 -14.23 -3.72
C LEU A 53 0.19 -15.44 -3.90
N THR A 54 0.46 -16.53 -3.19
CA THR A 54 -0.48 -17.64 -3.13
C THR A 54 -1.66 -17.29 -2.22
N ARG A 55 -2.82 -17.90 -2.46
CA ARG A 55 -3.99 -17.71 -1.60
C ARG A 55 -3.73 -18.15 -0.15
N GLU A 56 -2.87 -19.15 0.03
CA GLU A 56 -2.46 -19.63 1.35
C GLU A 56 -1.56 -18.61 2.07
N GLU A 57 -0.57 -18.01 1.39
CA GLU A 57 0.25 -16.94 1.97
C GLU A 57 -0.61 -15.74 2.38
N LEU A 58 -1.57 -15.36 1.52
CA LEU A 58 -2.52 -14.28 1.80
C LEU A 58 -3.38 -14.58 3.05
N LEU A 59 -4.01 -15.77 3.09
CA LEU A 59 -4.84 -16.19 4.21
C LEU A 59 -4.03 -16.29 5.51
N ARG A 60 -2.83 -16.87 5.46
CA ARG A 60 -1.95 -17.02 6.62
C ARG A 60 -1.49 -15.66 7.15
N GLY A 61 -1.02 -14.77 6.27
CA GLY A 61 -0.59 -13.43 6.66
C GLY A 61 -1.72 -12.64 7.34
N CYS A 62 -2.92 -12.68 6.76
CA CYS A 62 -4.09 -12.01 7.34
C CYS A 62 -4.60 -12.65 8.63
N LEU A 63 -4.52 -13.97 8.76
CA LEU A 63 -4.82 -14.67 10.01
C LEU A 63 -3.89 -14.19 11.12
N ARG A 64 -2.57 -14.22 10.88
CA ARG A 64 -1.56 -13.78 11.86
C ARG A 64 -1.71 -12.33 12.27
N TRP A 65 -1.94 -11.45 11.30
CA TRP A 65 -2.21 -10.04 11.57
C TRP A 65 -3.46 -9.86 12.43
N SER A 66 -4.55 -10.56 12.07
CA SER A 66 -5.83 -10.43 12.77
C SER A 66 -5.77 -11.00 14.19
N GLU A 67 -5.07 -12.13 14.39
CA GLU A 67 -4.81 -12.70 15.73
C GLU A 67 -4.13 -11.68 16.63
N CYS A 68 -3.19 -10.90 16.09
CA CYS A 68 -2.45 -9.92 16.87
C CYS A 68 -3.21 -8.63 17.16
N GLN A 69 -3.95 -8.10 16.19
CA GLN A 69 -4.71 -6.87 16.39
C GLN A 69 -6.00 -7.07 17.17
N PHE A 70 -6.59 -8.27 17.09
CA PHE A 70 -7.92 -8.55 17.61
C PHE A 70 -7.96 -9.75 18.56
N ALA A 71 -6.83 -10.08 19.20
CA ALA A 71 -6.74 -11.13 20.21
C ALA A 71 -7.91 -11.05 21.21
N GLY A 72 -8.62 -12.16 21.40
CA GLY A 72 -9.75 -12.25 22.34
C GLY A 72 -11.07 -11.61 21.87
N ARG A 73 -11.21 -11.24 20.59
CA ARG A 73 -12.50 -10.81 20.01
C ARG A 73 -13.25 -11.98 19.37
N GLU A 74 -14.58 -11.94 19.44
CA GLU A 74 -15.47 -13.04 19.02
C GLU A 74 -15.52 -13.26 17.49
N ASP A 75 -15.21 -12.24 16.69
CA ASP A 75 -15.30 -12.29 15.22
C ASP A 75 -13.92 -12.24 14.54
N LEU A 76 -12.99 -13.09 14.98
CA LEU A 76 -11.69 -13.21 14.31
C LEU A 76 -11.82 -13.63 12.82
N PRO A 77 -12.71 -14.58 12.44
CA PRO A 77 -12.96 -14.92 11.04
C PRO A 77 -13.32 -13.69 10.17
N GLY A 78 -14.28 -12.86 10.59
CA GLY A 78 -14.65 -11.65 9.86
C GLY A 78 -13.49 -10.65 9.70
N ARG A 79 -12.59 -10.56 10.70
CA ARG A 79 -11.37 -9.73 10.60
C ARG A 79 -10.38 -10.26 9.56
N VAL A 80 -10.24 -11.58 9.45
CA VAL A 80 -9.40 -12.19 8.41
C VAL A 80 -9.97 -11.88 7.02
N ALA A 81 -11.28 -12.04 6.82
CA ALA A 81 -11.92 -11.73 5.55
C ALA A 81 -11.75 -10.25 5.17
N PHE A 82 -11.95 -9.33 6.13
CA PHE A 82 -11.74 -7.90 5.92
C PHE A 82 -10.28 -7.56 5.60
N CYS A 83 -9.31 -8.22 6.25
CA CYS A 83 -7.90 -8.08 5.94
C CYS A 83 -7.59 -8.47 4.49
N ILE A 84 -8.16 -9.58 4.03
CA ILE A 84 -7.96 -10.07 2.66
C ILE A 84 -8.58 -9.11 1.65
N GLU A 85 -9.79 -8.61 1.91
CA GLU A 85 -10.44 -7.60 1.07
C GLU A 85 -9.58 -6.34 0.92
N ALA A 86 -9.03 -5.84 2.04
CA ALA A 86 -8.12 -4.70 2.04
C ALA A 86 -6.83 -4.97 1.25
N MET A 87 -6.23 -6.16 1.41
CA MET A 87 -5.02 -6.54 0.68
C MET A 87 -5.24 -6.68 -0.82
N LEU A 88 -6.37 -7.27 -1.24
CA LEU A 88 -6.70 -7.42 -2.65
C LEU A 88 -6.91 -6.06 -3.31
N PHE A 89 -7.62 -5.16 -2.63
CA PHE A 89 -7.78 -3.77 -3.06
C PHE A 89 -6.44 -3.03 -3.19
N SER A 90 -5.48 -3.32 -2.32
CA SER A 90 -4.14 -2.73 -2.35
C SER A 90 -3.19 -3.33 -3.40
N LEU A 91 -3.24 -4.64 -3.66
CA LEU A 91 -2.40 -5.31 -4.67
C LEU A 91 -2.54 -4.65 -6.04
N GLU A 92 -3.75 -4.19 -6.32
CA GLU A 92 -4.16 -3.56 -7.54
C GLU A 92 -3.65 -2.12 -7.74
N ARG A 93 -2.95 -1.51 -6.78
CA ARG A 93 -2.62 -0.06 -6.80
C ARG A 93 -1.15 0.24 -7.06
N ALA A 94 -0.88 1.46 -7.53
CA ALA A 94 0.48 1.98 -7.74
C ALA A 94 1.30 2.12 -6.45
N ILE A 95 0.62 2.11 -5.30
CA ILE A 95 1.25 2.27 -4.01
C ILE A 95 1.80 0.92 -3.55
N PRO A 96 3.04 0.89 -3.07
CA PRO A 96 3.42 -0.08 -2.06
C PRO A 96 2.68 0.28 -0.77
N ASP A 97 1.45 -0.21 -0.62
CA ASP A 97 0.63 0.02 0.56
C ASP A 97 -0.07 -1.29 0.95
N SER A 98 0.48 -1.96 1.95
CA SER A 98 -0.05 -3.24 2.40
C SER A 98 -1.40 -3.11 3.10
N LEU A 99 -1.73 -1.97 3.74
CA LEU A 99 -2.72 -1.97 4.82
C LEU A 99 -3.44 -0.63 5.13
N SER A 100 -3.42 0.38 4.24
CA SER A 100 -4.08 1.68 4.51
C SER A 100 -5.56 1.61 4.90
N VAL A 101 -6.29 0.57 4.52
CA VAL A 101 -7.69 0.37 4.89
C VAL A 101 -7.84 -0.23 6.30
N LEU A 102 -6.88 -1.01 6.80
CA LEU A 102 -6.94 -1.63 8.13
C LEU A 102 -6.53 -0.68 9.27
N ALA A 103 -5.80 0.39 8.96
CA ALA A 103 -5.39 1.43 9.91
C ALA A 103 -6.58 2.16 10.58
N LEU A 104 -7.80 2.02 10.05
CA LEU A 104 -9.03 2.57 10.64
C LEU A 104 -9.52 1.78 11.87
N ALA A 105 -8.92 0.63 12.20
CA ALA A 105 -9.52 -0.33 13.12
C ALA A 105 -8.98 -0.39 14.55
N GLY A 106 -7.96 0.37 15.00
CA GLY A 106 -7.41 0.01 16.33
C GLY A 106 -6.46 0.88 17.14
N GLN A 107 -6.05 2.10 16.74
CA GLN A 107 -5.18 2.90 17.61
C GLN A 107 -5.71 4.33 17.79
N PRO A 108 -6.41 4.64 18.90
CA PRO A 108 -6.70 6.02 19.25
C PRO A 108 -5.40 6.73 19.63
N GLY A 109 -4.89 7.57 18.75
CA GLY A 109 -3.72 8.43 19.01
C GLY A 109 -2.59 8.33 17.99
N ASN A 110 -2.55 7.27 17.18
CA ASN A 110 -1.65 7.19 16.03
C ASN A 110 -2.49 7.46 14.78
N GLY A 111 -2.30 8.64 14.17
CA GLY A 111 -2.93 8.98 12.89
C GLY A 111 -2.74 7.85 11.88
N GLN A 112 -3.72 7.68 10.98
CA GLN A 112 -3.77 6.65 9.93
C GLN A 112 -2.38 6.08 9.58
N THR A 113 -2.00 4.95 10.19
CA THR A 113 -0.74 4.27 9.86
C THR A 113 -0.96 3.56 8.54
N ALA A 114 -0.89 4.29 7.45
CA ALA A 114 -0.67 3.65 6.17
C ALA A 114 0.70 2.99 6.18
N ALA A 115 0.83 1.92 5.41
CA ALA A 115 2.06 1.19 5.28
C ALA A 115 2.76 1.57 3.97
N SER A 116 4.08 1.37 3.89
CA SER A 116 4.90 1.75 2.72
C SER A 116 5.53 0.55 2.01
N GLU A 117 5.22 -0.68 2.43
CA GLU A 117 5.61 -1.91 1.78
C GLU A 117 4.54 -2.46 0.83
N THR A 118 4.95 -3.35 -0.09
CA THR A 118 4.02 -4.11 -0.92
C THR A 118 3.18 -5.09 -0.09
N VAL A 119 1.96 -5.38 -0.54
CA VAL A 119 1.10 -6.41 0.09
C VAL A 119 1.81 -7.76 0.14
N GLU A 120 2.53 -8.14 -0.92
CA GLU A 120 3.25 -9.42 -0.96
C GLU A 120 4.38 -9.47 0.06
N TYR A 121 5.10 -8.36 0.26
CA TYR A 121 6.10 -8.28 1.33
C TYR A 121 5.42 -8.48 2.69
N PHE A 122 4.37 -7.72 2.99
CA PHE A 122 3.69 -7.79 4.28
C PHE A 122 3.11 -9.17 4.54
N ALA A 123 2.31 -9.72 3.61
CA ALA A 123 1.66 -11.01 3.75
C ALA A 123 2.68 -12.12 4.01
N ARG A 124 3.82 -12.11 3.28
CA ARG A 124 4.90 -13.07 3.47
C ARG A 124 5.65 -12.89 4.78
N CYS A 125 5.90 -11.64 5.18
CA CYS A 125 6.53 -11.35 6.48
C CYS A 125 5.63 -11.87 7.60
N ALA A 126 4.37 -11.44 7.66
CA ALA A 126 3.41 -11.86 8.67
C ALA A 126 3.17 -13.38 8.67
N ALA A 127 3.17 -14.03 7.51
CA ALA A 127 3.00 -15.49 7.39
C ALA A 127 4.22 -16.29 7.88
N ARG A 128 5.43 -15.71 7.87
CA ARG A 128 6.67 -16.35 8.31
C ARG A 128 6.94 -16.19 9.80
N GLU A 129 6.53 -15.07 10.38
CA GLU A 129 6.74 -14.80 11.80
C GLU A 129 5.88 -15.72 12.68
N GLN A 130 6.50 -16.31 13.71
CA GLN A 130 5.88 -17.36 14.53
C GLN A 130 5.93 -17.08 16.04
N ALA A 131 6.70 -16.08 16.53
CA ALA A 131 7.01 -16.00 17.95
C ALA A 131 6.27 -14.89 18.71
N SER A 132 5.91 -13.75 18.09
CA SER A 132 5.19 -12.68 18.79
C SER A 132 4.38 -11.73 17.89
N CYS A 133 3.42 -11.03 18.49
CA CYS A 133 2.70 -9.95 17.80
C CYS A 133 3.56 -8.72 17.53
N GLU A 134 4.63 -8.52 18.29
CA GLU A 134 5.59 -7.44 18.07
C GLU A 134 6.33 -7.63 16.73
N GLU A 135 6.74 -8.86 16.42
CA GLU A 135 7.37 -9.21 15.13
C GLU A 135 6.41 -9.05 13.95
N ILE A 136 5.15 -9.49 14.10
CA ILE A 136 4.12 -9.32 13.07
C ILE A 136 3.83 -7.82 12.83
N ILE A 137 3.80 -7.00 13.89
CA ILE A 137 3.65 -5.55 13.77
C ILE A 137 4.89 -4.93 13.10
N ALA A 138 6.09 -5.45 13.36
CA ALA A 138 7.33 -4.96 12.73
C ALA A 138 7.43 -5.25 11.22
N CYS A 139 6.56 -6.12 10.67
CA CYS A 139 6.39 -6.28 9.23
C CYS A 139 5.81 -5.02 8.56
N LEU A 140 5.10 -4.19 9.30
CA LEU A 140 4.60 -2.90 8.81
C LEU A 140 5.70 -1.85 8.82
N THR A 141 5.80 -1.13 7.71
CA THR A 141 6.70 0.01 7.59
C THR A 141 5.86 1.29 7.60
N PRO A 142 5.90 2.10 8.67
CA PRO A 142 5.11 3.31 8.77
C PRO A 142 5.29 4.18 7.52
N ARG A 143 4.19 4.56 6.87
CA ARG A 143 4.23 5.50 5.76
C ARG A 143 4.39 6.91 6.31
N PRO A 144 5.41 7.65 5.85
CA PRO A 144 5.50 9.06 6.16
C PRO A 144 4.23 9.82 5.75
N GLY A 145 3.75 10.75 6.59
CA GLY A 145 2.50 11.48 6.33
C GLY A 145 2.55 12.40 5.10
N TRP A 146 3.74 12.65 4.57
CA TRP A 146 3.97 13.41 3.35
C TRP A 146 3.87 12.57 2.07
N LEU A 147 4.05 11.25 2.18
CA LEU A 147 3.97 10.34 1.05
C LEU A 147 2.51 10.03 0.77
N TYR A 148 2.05 10.37 -0.42
CA TYR A 148 0.74 9.99 -0.91
C TYR A 148 0.91 9.08 -2.11
N GLY A 149 0.19 7.97 -2.09
CA GLY A 149 0.05 7.10 -3.24
C GLY A 149 -1.43 6.80 -3.46
N GLN A 150 -1.77 6.47 -4.69
CA GLN A 150 -3.07 5.99 -5.12
C GLN A 150 -2.93 4.94 -6.23
N GLU A 151 -4.04 4.51 -6.83
CA GLU A 151 -4.03 3.56 -7.94
C GLU A 151 -3.40 4.13 -9.22
N ASP A 152 -3.23 5.45 -9.28
CA ASP A 152 -2.78 6.26 -10.41
C ASP A 152 -1.32 6.76 -10.29
N GLY A 153 -0.73 6.75 -9.10
CA GLY A 153 0.71 7.02 -8.90
C GLY A 153 1.08 7.30 -7.44
N CYS A 154 2.35 7.66 -7.22
CA CYS A 154 2.88 8.10 -5.93
C CYS A 154 3.56 9.48 -6.06
N GLY A 155 3.56 10.24 -4.96
CA GLY A 155 4.18 11.55 -4.87
C GLY A 155 4.39 11.99 -3.42
N ALA A 156 5.01 13.15 -3.24
CA ALA A 156 5.23 13.76 -1.93
C ALA A 156 4.53 15.13 -1.85
N SER A 157 3.90 15.43 -0.71
CA SER A 157 3.11 16.66 -0.52
C SER A 157 3.96 17.94 -0.46
N ALA A 158 5.29 17.79 -0.39
CA ALA A 158 6.23 18.90 -0.32
C ALA A 158 6.59 19.46 -1.69
N SER A 159 6.83 20.76 -1.71
CA SER A 159 7.32 21.47 -2.89
C SER A 159 8.83 21.35 -3.08
N ARG A 160 9.56 20.95 -2.02
CA ARG A 160 11.01 20.77 -2.02
C ARG A 160 11.36 19.48 -1.31
N PHE A 161 12.27 18.74 -1.91
CA PHE A 161 12.80 17.51 -1.36
C PHE A 161 14.30 17.39 -1.64
N GLU A 162 15.00 16.76 -0.71
CA GLU A 162 16.35 16.23 -0.91
C GLU A 162 16.29 14.75 -0.57
N VAL A 163 16.83 13.90 -1.44
CA VAL A 163 16.91 12.46 -1.22
C VAL A 163 18.36 12.03 -1.26
N THR A 164 18.75 11.27 -0.24
CA THR A 164 20.03 10.55 -0.23
C THR A 164 19.76 9.05 -0.13
N CYS A 165 20.54 8.25 -0.86
CA CYS A 165 20.41 6.79 -0.88
C CYS A 165 21.58 6.13 -0.14
N GLN A 166 21.28 5.31 0.86
CA GLN A 166 22.21 4.40 1.49
C GLN A 166 21.85 2.96 1.11
N GLY A 167 22.37 2.51 -0.03
CA GLY A 167 21.87 1.29 -0.67
C GLY A 167 20.42 1.49 -1.13
N GLU A 168 19.50 0.66 -0.64
CA GLU A 168 18.08 0.70 -0.97
C GLU A 168 17.23 1.46 0.07
N VAL A 169 17.86 2.08 1.06
CA VAL A 169 17.19 2.95 2.02
C VAL A 169 17.35 4.40 1.57
N ALA A 170 16.22 5.06 1.31
CA ALA A 170 16.15 6.49 1.01
C ALA A 170 16.01 7.28 2.32
N ALA A 171 16.84 8.29 2.54
CA ALA A 171 16.58 9.34 3.51
C ALA A 171 16.03 10.56 2.77
N VAL A 172 14.77 10.91 3.04
CA VAL A 172 14.02 11.95 2.35
C VAL A 172 13.83 13.15 3.28
N THR A 173 14.45 14.26 2.95
CA THR A 173 14.31 15.54 3.64
C THR A 173 13.33 16.41 2.89
N LEU A 174 12.19 16.73 3.49
CA LEU A 174 11.16 17.58 2.88
C LEU A 174 11.08 18.94 3.54
N ASP A 175 10.99 19.99 2.73
CA ASP A 175 10.86 21.39 3.18
C ASP A 175 11.80 21.75 4.36
N CYS A 176 13.04 21.24 4.31
CA CYS A 176 14.09 21.41 5.33
C CYS A 176 13.76 20.87 6.74
N ARG A 177 12.90 19.85 6.84
CA ARG A 177 12.64 19.09 8.08
C ARG A 177 13.68 18.01 8.31
N GLU A 178 13.59 17.31 9.43
CA GLU A 178 14.41 16.13 9.67
C GLU A 178 14.17 15.07 8.56
N PRO A 179 15.22 14.35 8.13
CA PRO A 179 15.08 13.30 7.13
C PRO A 179 14.19 12.18 7.67
N GLU A 180 13.28 11.71 6.84
CA GLU A 180 12.50 10.49 7.09
C GLU A 180 13.04 9.36 6.21
N GLU A 181 13.25 8.19 6.81
CA GLU A 181 13.77 7.03 6.09
C GLU A 181 12.64 6.20 5.46
N ARG A 182 12.94 5.66 4.27
CA ARG A 182 12.07 4.73 3.56
C ARG A 182 12.89 3.60 2.94
N ASP A 183 12.54 2.37 3.28
CA ASP A 183 13.15 1.18 2.72
C ASP A 183 12.49 0.79 1.39
N CYS A 184 13.18 1.07 0.28
CA CYS A 184 12.66 0.83 -1.05
C CYS A 184 12.54 -0.67 -1.37
N THR A 185 13.28 -1.55 -0.69
CA THR A 185 13.17 -3.00 -0.89
C THR A 185 11.82 -3.53 -0.44
N ARG A 186 11.29 -3.00 0.67
CA ARG A 186 9.95 -3.37 1.18
C ARG A 186 8.84 -2.87 0.27
N ALA A 187 9.05 -1.69 -0.31
CA ALA A 187 8.23 -1.15 -1.38
C ALA A 187 8.39 -1.88 -2.73
N GLY A 188 9.27 -2.89 -2.79
CA GLY A 188 9.50 -3.68 -3.99
C GLY A 188 10.12 -2.88 -5.12
N THR A 189 10.84 -1.80 -4.82
CA THR A 189 11.44 -0.88 -5.78
C THR A 189 12.89 -0.56 -5.38
N THR A 190 13.55 0.36 -6.06
CA THR A 190 14.92 0.78 -5.74
C THR A 190 14.98 2.23 -5.29
N CYS A 191 15.99 2.58 -4.51
CA CYS A 191 16.24 3.97 -4.14
C CYS A 191 16.53 4.85 -5.37
N ASP A 192 15.99 6.06 -5.40
CA ASP A 192 16.22 7.05 -6.45
C ASP A 192 16.35 8.46 -5.88
N PRO A 193 17.55 9.06 -5.91
CA PRO A 193 17.77 10.43 -5.45
C PRO A 193 16.96 11.49 -6.18
N ALA A 194 16.47 11.20 -7.40
CA ALA A 194 15.66 12.12 -8.18
C ALA A 194 14.15 11.99 -7.90
N SER A 195 13.74 10.96 -7.16
CA SER A 195 12.33 10.72 -6.87
C SER A 195 11.86 11.51 -5.65
N PRO A 196 10.74 12.24 -5.71
CA PRO A 196 10.18 12.93 -4.54
C PRO A 196 9.78 11.98 -3.41
N THR A 197 9.62 10.69 -3.70
CA THR A 197 9.26 9.67 -2.71
C THR A 197 10.47 8.92 -2.14
N GLY A 198 11.67 9.21 -2.65
CA GLY A 198 12.91 8.50 -2.31
C GLY A 198 13.11 7.17 -3.04
N CYS A 199 12.05 6.58 -3.60
CA CYS A 199 12.11 5.31 -4.33
C CYS A 199 11.59 5.48 -5.76
N ARG A 200 11.90 4.53 -6.66
CA ARG A 200 11.37 4.48 -8.04
C ARG A 200 9.91 4.03 -8.09
N ASP A 201 9.06 4.68 -7.32
CA ASP A 201 7.62 4.49 -7.44
C ASP A 201 7.14 5.01 -8.78
N ARG A 202 5.96 4.54 -9.17
CA ARG A 202 5.30 5.05 -10.36
C ARG A 202 4.85 6.50 -10.15
N PRO A 203 5.24 7.46 -10.99
CA PRO A 203 4.69 8.81 -10.93
C PRO A 203 3.23 8.82 -11.41
N PHE A 204 2.50 9.90 -11.10
CA PHE A 204 1.20 10.16 -11.72
C PHE A 204 1.36 10.34 -13.22
N THR A 205 0.57 9.60 -14.01
CA THR A 205 0.52 9.72 -15.47
C THR A 205 -0.90 10.02 -15.91
N ARG A 206 -1.05 10.74 -17.02
CA ARG A 206 -2.34 11.14 -17.55
C ARG A 206 -2.84 10.17 -18.61
N CYS A 207 -4.16 10.05 -18.68
CA CYS A 207 -4.82 9.40 -19.79
C CYS A 207 -4.75 10.24 -21.06
N ASP A 208 -4.84 9.57 -22.21
CA ASP A 208 -4.98 10.26 -23.47
C ASP A 208 -6.37 10.95 -23.52
N PRO A 209 -6.43 12.29 -23.65
CA PRO A 209 -7.69 13.02 -23.66
C PRO A 209 -8.59 12.68 -24.87
N GLY A 210 -8.07 12.01 -25.89
CA GLY A 210 -8.79 11.61 -27.10
C GLY A 210 -9.24 10.15 -27.16
N GLU A 211 -8.87 9.30 -26.19
CA GLU A 211 -9.18 7.86 -26.22
C GLU A 211 -10.35 7.48 -25.29
N SER A 212 -10.97 6.34 -25.61
CA SER A 212 -12.04 5.74 -24.82
C SER A 212 -11.58 5.51 -23.38
N LYS A 213 -12.41 5.88 -22.40
CA LYS A 213 -12.18 5.65 -20.96
C LYS A 213 -12.30 4.20 -20.53
N ALA A 214 -12.66 3.29 -21.44
CA ALA A 214 -12.78 1.88 -21.09
C ALA A 214 -11.41 1.30 -20.76
N ASP A 215 -11.32 0.59 -19.64
CA ASP A 215 -10.13 -0.12 -19.23
C ASP A 215 -9.68 -1.09 -20.33
N ARG A 216 -8.38 -1.27 -20.47
CA ARG A 216 -7.76 -2.18 -21.45
C ARG A 216 -6.69 -3.04 -20.81
N CYS A 217 -6.41 -4.19 -21.41
CA CYS A 217 -5.26 -5.00 -21.03
C CYS A 217 -4.02 -4.62 -21.82
N ASP A 218 -2.90 -4.51 -21.13
CA ASP A 218 -1.54 -4.52 -21.69
C ASP A 218 -0.76 -5.66 -21.04
N GLY A 219 -0.78 -6.83 -21.68
CA GLY A 219 -0.36 -8.09 -21.04
C GLY A 219 -1.25 -8.44 -19.85
N ASP A 220 -0.65 -8.73 -18.70
CA ASP A 220 -1.35 -9.00 -17.43
C ASP A 220 -1.67 -7.73 -16.62
N VAL A 221 -1.46 -6.55 -17.20
CA VAL A 221 -1.76 -5.27 -16.56
C VAL A 221 -3.08 -4.74 -17.11
N ARG A 222 -4.00 -4.38 -16.22
CA ARG A 222 -5.16 -3.55 -16.56
C ARG A 222 -4.77 -2.08 -16.46
N LEU A 223 -5.00 -1.34 -17.54
CA LEU A 223 -4.85 0.12 -17.60
C LEU A 223 -6.23 0.74 -17.77
N GLY A 224 -6.60 1.62 -16.83
CA GLY A 224 -7.83 2.38 -16.87
C GLY A 224 -7.59 3.87 -16.78
N CYS A 225 -8.68 4.62 -16.78
CA CYS A 225 -8.67 6.07 -16.60
C CYS A 225 -9.62 6.44 -15.47
N ASP A 226 -9.09 7.04 -14.41
CA ASP A 226 -9.89 7.47 -13.29
C ASP A 226 -10.77 8.68 -13.66
N GLY A 227 -11.64 9.09 -12.73
CA GLY A 227 -12.51 10.26 -12.91
C GLY A 227 -11.76 11.59 -13.08
N SER A 228 -10.49 11.64 -12.68
CA SER A 228 -9.59 12.80 -12.73
C SER A 228 -8.75 12.85 -14.01
N GLY A 229 -8.76 11.80 -14.82
CA GLY A 229 -7.97 11.68 -16.04
C GLY A 229 -6.54 11.18 -15.83
N HIS A 230 -6.26 10.52 -14.70
CA HIS A 230 -5.02 9.80 -14.48
C HIS A 230 -5.16 8.31 -14.85
N VAL A 231 -4.05 7.69 -15.21
CA VAL A 231 -4.02 6.27 -15.56
C VAL A 231 -4.07 5.43 -14.30
N SER A 232 -5.16 4.71 -14.08
CA SER A 232 -5.20 3.62 -13.09
C SER A 232 -4.48 2.41 -13.66
N TYR A 233 -3.65 1.77 -12.86
CA TYR A 233 -2.86 0.60 -13.29
C TYR A 233 -2.97 -0.47 -12.22
N HIS A 234 -3.34 -1.67 -12.67
CA HIS A 234 -3.57 -2.83 -11.83
C HIS A 234 -2.79 -4.01 -12.42
N ASP A 235 -1.79 -4.49 -11.68
CA ASP A 235 -0.99 -5.64 -12.09
C ASP A 235 -1.69 -6.92 -11.64
N CYS A 236 -2.46 -7.53 -12.54
CA CYS A 236 -3.29 -8.68 -12.21
C CYS A 236 -2.46 -9.91 -11.87
N ALA A 237 -1.18 -9.97 -12.27
CA ALA A 237 -0.30 -11.10 -12.01
C ALA A 237 0.21 -11.18 -10.56
N ARG A 238 -0.12 -10.21 -9.69
CA ARG A 238 0.38 -10.18 -8.30
C ARG A 238 -0.26 -11.24 -7.38
N LEU A 239 -1.40 -11.79 -7.77
CA LEU A 239 -2.00 -12.97 -7.12
C LEU A 239 -1.88 -14.18 -8.04
N GLU A 240 -1.63 -15.36 -7.46
CA GLU A 240 -1.49 -16.61 -8.20
C GLU A 240 -2.69 -16.89 -9.13
N GLY A 241 -2.40 -17.07 -10.42
CA GLY A 241 -3.40 -17.33 -11.47
C GLY A 241 -4.11 -16.07 -11.97
N GLY A 242 -3.72 -14.90 -11.51
CA GLY A 242 -4.24 -13.62 -11.97
C GLY A 242 -3.72 -13.22 -13.35
N ARG A 243 -4.63 -12.71 -14.17
CA ARG A 243 -4.36 -12.19 -15.53
C ARG A 243 -5.33 -11.06 -15.86
N CYS A 244 -4.95 -10.21 -16.80
CA CYS A 244 -5.90 -9.23 -17.33
C CYS A 244 -6.79 -9.88 -18.39
N HIS A 245 -8.09 -9.62 -18.36
CA HIS A 245 -9.06 -10.08 -19.34
C HIS A 245 -9.85 -8.91 -19.93
N THR A 246 -9.92 -8.82 -21.26
CA THR A 246 -10.76 -7.83 -21.96
C THR A 246 -12.11 -8.42 -22.30
N GLY A 247 -13.18 -7.84 -21.74
CA GLY A 247 -14.57 -8.17 -22.01
C GLY A 247 -15.36 -7.01 -22.65
N PRO A 248 -16.69 -7.16 -22.81
CA PRO A 248 -17.55 -6.15 -23.44
C PRO A 248 -17.63 -4.81 -22.69
N GLU A 249 -17.43 -4.83 -21.37
CA GLU A 249 -17.53 -3.64 -20.51
C GLU A 249 -16.16 -2.95 -20.28
N GLY A 250 -15.08 -3.55 -20.77
CA GLY A 250 -13.70 -3.11 -20.53
C GLY A 250 -12.80 -4.27 -20.12
N ALA A 251 -11.62 -3.95 -19.62
CA ALA A 251 -10.71 -4.91 -19.03
C ALA A 251 -10.91 -5.06 -17.52
N ASP A 252 -10.67 -6.25 -17.00
CA ASP A 252 -10.71 -6.56 -15.57
C ASP A 252 -9.59 -7.53 -15.19
N CYS A 253 -9.19 -7.53 -13.92
CA CYS A 253 -8.30 -8.55 -13.37
C CYS A 253 -9.11 -9.80 -13.02
N VAL A 254 -8.80 -10.90 -13.69
CA VAL A 254 -9.43 -12.20 -13.43
C VAL A 254 -8.43 -13.14 -12.80
N PHE A 255 -8.85 -13.81 -11.73
CA PHE A 255 -8.03 -14.75 -10.98
C PHE A 255 -8.66 -16.13 -11.18
N ASP A 256 -8.16 -16.88 -12.16
CA ASP A 256 -8.75 -18.16 -12.56
C ASP A 256 -8.70 -19.16 -11.39
N PRO A 257 -9.69 -20.05 -11.31
CA PRO A 257 -9.35 -21.44 -11.66
C PRO A 257 -10.08 -21.94 -12.91
N GLY A 258 -11.07 -21.16 -13.35
CA GLY A 258 -12.05 -21.47 -14.39
C GLY A 258 -13.28 -20.58 -14.19
N MET A 259 -13.07 -19.25 -14.10
CA MET A 259 -14.03 -18.14 -14.22
C MET A 259 -15.20 -18.00 -13.19
N ALA A 260 -15.27 -18.83 -12.12
CA ALA A 260 -16.14 -18.84 -10.89
C ALA A 260 -17.69 -19.05 -11.08
N PRO A 261 -18.42 -19.95 -10.34
CA PRO A 261 -18.32 -20.37 -8.91
C PRO A 261 -18.13 -21.92 -8.67
N PRO A 262 -17.97 -22.51 -7.43
CA PRO A 262 -18.39 -22.02 -6.12
C PRO A 262 -17.38 -22.10 -4.95
N CYS A 263 -17.20 -20.95 -4.30
CA CYS A 263 -17.60 -20.83 -2.89
C CYS A 263 -18.32 -19.48 -2.66
N GLY A 264 -19.63 -19.55 -2.40
CA GLY A 264 -20.51 -18.41 -2.14
C GLY A 264 -20.79 -17.52 -3.36
N SER A 265 -21.94 -16.86 -3.38
CA SER A 265 -22.35 -15.89 -4.41
C SER A 265 -21.83 -14.47 -4.12
N ASP A 266 -20.72 -14.32 -3.38
CA ASP A 266 -20.19 -12.99 -3.06
C ASP A 266 -19.53 -12.40 -4.32
N PRO A 267 -20.05 -11.28 -4.87
CA PRO A 267 -19.48 -10.63 -6.05
C PRO A 267 -18.05 -10.11 -5.81
N ARG A 268 -17.60 -9.98 -4.57
CA ARG A 268 -16.24 -9.57 -4.21
C ARG A 268 -15.23 -10.70 -4.34
N GLY A 269 -15.69 -11.93 -4.60
CA GLY A 269 -14.82 -13.10 -4.71
C GLY A 269 -14.28 -13.63 -3.39
N ILE A 270 -14.71 -13.08 -2.24
CA ILE A 270 -14.31 -13.55 -0.90
C ILE A 270 -15.52 -14.24 -0.25
N GLY A 271 -15.36 -15.51 0.14
CA GLY A 271 -16.42 -16.27 0.80
C GLY A 271 -16.49 -16.00 2.32
N ASP A 272 -17.46 -16.61 3.00
CA ASP A 272 -17.45 -16.59 4.46
C ASP A 272 -16.35 -17.51 5.02
N PRO A 273 -15.54 -17.03 5.97
CA PRO A 273 -14.54 -17.85 6.64
C PRO A 273 -15.20 -18.90 7.53
N THR A 274 -14.72 -20.14 7.48
CA THR A 274 -15.28 -21.27 8.22
C THR A 274 -14.18 -22.08 8.92
N CYS A 275 -14.43 -22.53 10.14
CA CYS A 275 -13.55 -23.47 10.83
C CYS A 275 -13.88 -24.91 10.42
N THR A 276 -12.86 -25.70 10.10
CA THR A 276 -12.99 -27.13 9.80
C THR A 276 -12.87 -27.96 11.07
N PRO A 277 -13.39 -29.21 11.08
CA PRO A 277 -13.23 -30.12 12.23
C PRO A 277 -11.77 -30.43 12.59
N GLU A 278 -10.84 -30.26 11.66
CA GLU A 278 -9.40 -30.46 11.84
C GLU A 278 -8.70 -29.26 12.49
N GLY A 279 -9.43 -28.19 12.83
CA GLY A 279 -8.87 -26.99 13.43
C GLY A 279 -8.24 -26.02 12.41
N ASN A 280 -8.68 -26.07 11.16
CA ASN A 280 -8.20 -25.15 10.12
C ASN A 280 -9.21 -24.03 9.86
N LEU A 281 -8.72 -22.84 9.52
CA LEU A 281 -9.52 -21.77 8.93
C LEU A 281 -9.54 -21.97 7.41
N ARG A 282 -10.74 -22.07 6.85
CA ARG A 282 -11.00 -22.20 5.41
C ARG A 282 -11.73 -20.97 4.89
N LEU A 283 -11.28 -20.44 3.76
CA LEU A 283 -11.86 -19.25 3.13
C LEU A 283 -11.84 -19.38 1.61
N CYS A 284 -12.85 -18.83 0.94
CA CYS A 284 -12.82 -18.67 -0.52
C CYS A 284 -12.15 -17.37 -0.92
N ILE A 285 -11.21 -17.42 -1.84
CA ILE A 285 -10.52 -16.24 -2.39
C ILE A 285 -10.51 -16.39 -3.93
N TYR A 286 -11.26 -15.53 -4.60
CA TYR A 286 -11.56 -15.56 -6.03
C TYR A 286 -11.90 -16.96 -6.56
N GLY A 287 -12.95 -17.57 -5.98
CA GLY A 287 -13.49 -18.84 -6.44
C GLY A 287 -12.66 -20.08 -6.15
N ALA A 288 -11.53 -19.96 -5.43
CA ALA A 288 -10.75 -21.08 -4.93
C ALA A 288 -10.68 -21.08 -3.40
N GLN A 289 -10.71 -22.26 -2.80
CA GLN A 289 -10.56 -22.42 -1.37
C GLN A 289 -9.09 -22.36 -0.98
N ALA A 290 -8.80 -21.59 0.07
CA ALA A 290 -7.55 -21.64 0.83
C ALA A 290 -7.86 -22.15 2.24
N GLU A 291 -6.93 -22.90 2.81
CA GLU A 291 -7.07 -23.48 4.14
C GLU A 291 -5.74 -23.41 4.88
N VAL A 292 -5.76 -22.92 6.12
CA VAL A 292 -4.56 -22.80 6.97
C VAL A 292 -4.89 -23.25 8.39
N PRO A 293 -3.94 -23.85 9.14
CA PRO A 293 -4.13 -24.14 10.56
C PRO A 293 -4.45 -22.86 11.36
N ALA A 294 -5.44 -22.93 12.24
CA ALA A 294 -5.88 -21.78 13.03
C ALA A 294 -6.23 -22.20 14.46
N SER A 295 -5.51 -21.66 15.45
CA SER A 295 -5.74 -22.01 16.86
C SER A 295 -7.12 -21.65 17.38
N LEU A 296 -7.83 -20.75 16.69
CA LEU A 296 -9.20 -20.34 17.02
C LEU A 296 -10.26 -21.37 16.62
N CYS A 297 -9.90 -22.35 15.77
CA CYS A 297 -10.83 -23.33 15.21
C CYS A 297 -10.87 -24.65 15.99
N VAL A 298 -10.23 -24.69 17.16
CA VAL A 298 -10.12 -25.88 18.04
C VAL A 298 -11.03 -25.75 19.26
#